data_AF-A0A4R1B318-F1
#
_entry.id   AF-A0A4R1B318-F1
#
_cell.length_a   1.000
_cell.length_b   1.000
_cell.length_c   1.000
_cell.angle_alpha   90.00
_cell.angle_beta   90.00
_cell.angle_gamma   90.00
#
_symmetry.space_group_name_H-M   'P 1'
#
loop_
_entity.id
_entity.type
_entity.pdbx_description
1 polymer ?
#
loop_
_entity_poly.entity_id
_entity_poly.type
_entity_poly.pdbx_seq_one_letter_code
_entity_poly.pdbx_strand_id
1 'polypeptide(L)' 'MEEYLSSGEVARILEERGIMSARTFPSYVSVRAWELGRIPEPDAVIGRRFYGWRRSTIERWLWERGFGSEGPSEFASS' A
#
# COMPACT_ATOMS: atom_id res chain seq x y z
N MET A 1 13.13 4.00 14.04
CA MET A 1 12.58 5.04 13.16
C MET A 1 11.82 4.28 12.10
N GLU A 2 10.49 4.37 12.07
CA GLU A 2 9.69 3.62 11.10
C GLU A 2 9.83 4.30 9.73
N GLU A 3 10.32 3.56 8.72
CA GLU A 3 10.51 4.09 7.36
C GLU A 3 9.19 4.05 6.59
N TYR A 4 8.81 5.18 6.01
CA TYR A 4 7.63 5.28 5.14
C TYR A 4 7.96 4.66 3.78
N LEU A 5 7.12 3.72 3.34
CA LEU A 5 7.15 3.17 2.00
C LEU A 5 6.75 4.23 0.99
N SER A 6 7.62 4.44 0.01
CA SER A 6 7.33 5.27 -1.15
C SER A 6 6.31 4.63 -2.08
N SER A 7 5.76 5.44 -2.98
CA SER A 7 4.91 4.99 -4.09
C SER A 7 5.47 3.79 -4.86
N GLY A 8 6.79 3.76 -5.10
CA GLY A 8 7.44 2.67 -5.83
C GLY A 8 7.51 1.37 -5.02
N GLU A 9 7.77 1.48 -3.72
CA GLU A 9 7.82 0.31 -2.82
C GLU A 9 6.44 -0.33 -2.64
N VAL A 10 5.40 0.48 -2.49
CA VAL A 10 4.02 -0.02 -2.44
C VAL A 10 3.68 -0.75 -3.74
N ALA A 11 3.99 -0.16 -4.90
CA ALA A 11 3.73 -0.81 -6.19
C ALA A 11 4.46 -2.17 -6.31
N ARG A 12 5.68 -2.27 -5.82
CA ARG A 12 6.46 -3.51 -5.81
C ARG A 12 5.81 -4.59 -4.93
N ILE A 13 5.31 -4.23 -3.74
CA ILE A 13 4.60 -5.17 -2.85
C ILE A 13 3.35 -5.73 -3.55
N LEU A 14 2.59 -4.88 -4.25
CA LEU A 14 1.40 -5.32 -5.00
C LEU A 14 1.77 -6.27 -6.15
N GLU A 15 2.90 -6.05 -6.80
CA GLU A 15 3.43 -6.92 -7.86
C GLU A 15 3.87 -8.29 -7.33
N GLU A 16 4.65 -8.31 -6.25
CA GLU A 16 5.14 -9.55 -5.62
C GLU A 16 3.99 -10.45 -5.12
N ARG A 17 2.86 -9.85 -4.75
CA ARG A 17 1.66 -10.58 -4.32
C ARG A 17 0.78 -11.06 -5.48
N GLY A 18 1.17 -10.78 -6.73
CA GLY A 18 0.37 -11.13 -7.92
C GLY A 18 -0.97 -10.39 -8.01
N ILE A 19 -1.14 -9.32 -7.23
CA ILE A 19 -2.36 -8.53 -7.21
C ILE A 19 -2.43 -7.72 -8.50
N MET A 20 -1.29 -7.19 -8.98
CA MET A 20 -1.17 -6.45 -10.24
C MET A 20 0.25 -6.55 -10.81
N SER A 21 0.50 -6.11 -12.06
CA SER A 21 1.87 -6.00 -12.62
C SER A 21 2.35 -4.55 -12.61
N ALA A 22 3.62 -4.32 -12.26
CA ALA A 22 4.27 -3.01 -12.28
C ALA A 22 4.30 -2.40 -13.70
N ARG A 23 4.26 -3.24 -14.75
CA ARG A 23 4.17 -2.80 -16.15
C ARG A 23 2.84 -2.13 -16.51
N THR A 24 1.75 -2.49 -15.84
CA THR A 24 0.43 -1.90 -16.08
C THR A 24 0.28 -0.53 -15.39
N PHE A 25 1.23 -0.17 -14.53
CA PHE A 25 0.98 0.78 -13.44
C PHE A 25 2.08 1.85 -13.21
N PRO A 26 2.69 2.48 -14.22
CA PRO A 26 3.65 3.56 -13.98
C PRO A 26 3.03 4.82 -13.33
N SER A 27 1.73 4.88 -13.04
CA SER A 27 1.02 6.12 -12.64
C SER A 27 0.11 6.00 -11.40
N TYR A 28 0.16 4.89 -10.66
CA TYR A 28 -0.97 4.49 -9.81
C TYR A 28 -0.67 4.38 -8.31
N VAL A 29 0.50 4.77 -7.84
CA VAL A 29 0.61 5.22 -6.44
C VAL A 29 0.74 6.73 -6.49
N SER A 30 -0.25 7.31 -7.17
CA SER A 30 -0.50 8.74 -7.32
C SER A 30 -1.77 9.10 -6.54
N VAL A 31 -1.98 10.40 -6.34
CA VAL A 31 -3.22 10.96 -5.74
C VAL A 31 -4.46 10.25 -6.28
N ARG A 32 -4.53 10.01 -7.59
CA ARG A 32 -5.69 9.38 -8.22
C ARG A 32 -6.01 7.99 -7.72
N ALA A 33 -5.03 7.17 -7.36
CA ALA A 33 -5.30 5.82 -6.92
C ALA A 33 -5.88 5.77 -5.51
N TRP A 34 -5.39 6.66 -4.65
CA TRP A 34 -6.00 6.92 -3.35
C TRP A 34 -7.39 7.53 -3.52
N GLU A 35 -7.57 8.54 -4.36
CA GLU A 35 -8.89 9.16 -4.67
C GLU A 35 -9.90 8.14 -5.22
N LEU A 36 -9.44 7.13 -5.98
CA LEU A 36 -10.27 6.05 -6.50
C LEU A 36 -10.48 4.90 -5.51
N GLY A 37 -9.96 4.98 -4.28
CA GLY A 37 -10.09 3.94 -3.26
C GLY A 37 -9.39 2.62 -3.64
N ARG A 38 -8.38 2.68 -4.52
CA ARG A 38 -7.62 1.51 -5.00
C ARG A 38 -6.37 1.22 -4.19
N ILE A 39 -5.93 2.16 -3.37
CA ILE A 39 -4.88 2.02 -2.35
C ILE A 39 -5.34 2.80 -1.09
N PRO A 40 -4.80 2.51 0.10
CA PRO A 40 -5.18 3.24 1.30
C PRO A 40 -4.65 4.69 1.25
N GLU A 41 -5.18 5.53 2.12
CA GLU A 41 -4.66 6.89 2.32
C GLU A 41 -3.20 6.86 2.81
N PRO A 42 -2.32 7.71 2.26
CA PRO A 42 -0.93 7.80 2.73
C PRO A 42 -0.84 8.35 4.16
N ASP A 43 -0.05 7.69 4.99
CA ASP A 43 0.26 8.11 6.36
C ASP A 43 1.09 9.40 6.41
N ALA A 44 1.83 9.71 5.34
CA ALA A 44 2.62 10.92 5.21
C ALA A 44 2.51 11.52 3.80
N VAL A 45 2.27 12.83 3.73
CA VAL A 45 2.26 13.58 2.47
C VAL A 45 3.27 14.72 2.57
N ILE A 46 4.29 14.71 1.70
CA ILE A 46 5.29 15.78 1.64
C ILE A 46 5.12 16.54 0.32
N GLY A 47 4.48 17.71 0.42
CA GLY A 47 4.11 18.53 -0.74
C GLY A 47 3.12 17.81 -1.65
N ARG A 48 3.24 18.01 -2.98
CA ARG A 48 2.38 17.34 -3.99
C ARG A 48 3.02 16.12 -4.64
N ARG A 49 4.26 15.79 -4.24
CA ARG A 49 5.13 14.85 -4.97
C ARG A 49 5.46 13.58 -4.21
N PHE A 50 5.32 13.57 -2.89
CA PHE A 50 5.63 12.42 -2.07
C PHE A 50 4.42 12.00 -1.24
N TYR A 51 4.08 10.73 -1.37
CA TYR A 51 3.08 10.03 -0.58
C TYR A 51 3.79 8.84 0.03
N GLY A 52 3.73 8.73 1.35
CA GLY A 52 4.41 7.72 2.15
C GLY A 52 3.38 6.91 2.92
N TRP A 53 3.53 5.59 2.89
CA TRP A 53 2.69 4.66 3.64
C TRP A 53 3.51 3.93 4.68
N ARG A 54 2.95 3.73 5.87
CA ARG A 54 3.50 2.76 6.81
C ARG A 54 3.27 1.37 6.25
N ARG A 55 4.23 0.47 6.48
CA ARG A 55 4.11 -0.94 6.09
C ARG A 55 2.84 -1.56 6.65
N SER A 56 2.53 -1.33 7.93
CA SER A 56 1.33 -1.85 8.59
C SER A 56 0.03 -1.37 7.95
N THR A 57 -0.01 -0.13 7.43
CA THR A 57 -1.17 0.41 6.71
C THR A 57 -1.43 -0.36 5.41
N ILE A 58 -0.38 -0.64 4.64
CA ILE A 58 -0.48 -1.44 3.41
C ILE A 58 -0.85 -2.90 3.74
N GLU A 59 -0.19 -3.50 4.73
CA GLU A 59 -0.44 -4.89 5.12
C GLU A 59 -1.87 -5.09 5.65
N ARG A 60 -2.36 -4.17 6.48
CA ARG A 60 -3.75 -4.18 6.93
C ARG A 60 -4.72 -4.02 5.76
N TRP A 61 -4.47 -3.07 4.86
CA TRP A 61 -5.32 -2.87 3.69
C TRP A 61 -5.36 -4.11 2.77
N LEU A 62 -4.22 -4.77 2.58
CA LEU A 62 -4.13 -6.04 1.86
C LEU A 62 -4.92 -7.14 2.56
N TRP A 63 -4.81 -7.23 3.88
CA TRP A 63 -5.54 -8.18 4.71
C TRP A 63 -7.06 -8.00 4.62
N GLU A 64 -7.56 -6.78 4.78
CA GLU A 64 -8.98 -6.44 4.67
C GLU A 64 -9.58 -6.80 3.30
N ARG A 65 -8.74 -6.89 2.25
CA ARG A 65 -9.13 -7.30 0.89
C ARG A 65 -8.90 -8.77 0.57
N GLY A 66 -8.43 -9.57 1.52
CA GLY A 66 -8.16 -11.00 1.34
C GLY A 66 -6.88 -11.29 0.54
N PHE A 67 -5.97 -10.31 0.42
CA PHE A 67 -4.67 -10.47 -0.24
C PHE A 67 -3.51 -10.73 0.74
N GLY A 68 -3.76 -10.76 2.05
CA GLY A 68 -2.77 -11.16 3.03
C GLY A 68 -2.62 -12.68 3.09
N SER A 69 -1.39 -13.19 2.96
CA SER A 69 -1.13 -14.64 2.96
C SER A 69 -1.30 -15.30 4.33
N GLU A 70 -1.11 -14.54 5.41
CA GLU A 70 -1.37 -14.88 6.80
C GLU A 70 -1.61 -13.52 7.47
N GLY A 71 -2.65 -13.37 8.28
CA GLY A 71 -2.95 -12.08 8.91
C GLY A 71 -1.79 -11.65 9.80
N PRO A 72 -1.57 -10.34 10.01
CA PRO A 72 -0.62 -9.93 11.03
C PRO A 72 -1.13 -10.55 12.34
N SER A 73 -0.31 -11.37 13.01
CA SER A 73 -0.67 -12.11 14.24
C SER A 73 -1.29 -11.23 15.33
N GLU A 74 -1.12 -9.91 15.23
CA GLU A 74 -1.67 -8.89 16.11
C GLU A 74 -3.17 -8.63 15.94
N PHE A 75 -3.80 -9.06 14.83
CA PHE A 75 -5.25 -8.90 14.59
C PHE A 75 -6.07 -10.17 14.84
N ALA A 76 -5.42 -11.29 15.14
CA ALA A 76 -6.08 -12.58 15.36
C ALA A 76 -6.67 -12.76 16.78
N SER A 77 -6.59 -11.74 17.63
CA SER A 77 -7.13 -11.74 19.00
C SER A 77 -8.10 -10.58 19.19
N SER A 78 -9.37 -10.77 18.83
CA SER A 78 -10.51 -9.93 19.26
C SER A 78 -11.78 -10.76 19.30
#